data_AF-A0AA97DF50-F1
#
_entry.id   AF-A0AA97DF50-F1
#
_cell.length_a   1.000
_cell.length_b   1.000
_cell.length_c   1.000
_cell.angle_alpha   90.00
_cell.angle_beta   90.00
_cell.angle_gamma   90.00
#
_symmetry.space_group_name_H-M   'P 1'
#
loop_
_entity.id
_entity.type
_entity.pdbx_description
1 polymer ?
#
loop_
_entity_poly.entity_id
_entity_poly.type
_entity_poly.pdbx_seq_one_letter_code
_entity_poly.pdbx_strand_id
1 'polypeptide(L)'
;MIPKNEYAGYFEHYIQLVSAEPLSIKTQLEKSQKDFDALLRNLPAEKHGFSYAEGKWTLKELIQHVIDTERVFAYRALCFARNDQTALPWFRSRCVCSER
;
A
#
# COMPACT_ATOMS: atom_id res chain seq x y z
N MET A 1 -4.48 -17.82 -7.25
CA MET A 1 -4.05 -16.63 -8.01
C MET A 1 -5.31 -15.90 -8.50
N ILE A 2 -5.35 -14.57 -8.42
CA ILE A 2 -6.53 -13.79 -8.81
C ILE A 2 -6.67 -13.82 -10.34
N PRO A 3 -7.84 -14.16 -10.91
CA PRO A 3 -8.09 -14.09 -12.35
C PRO A 3 -7.86 -12.69 -12.93
N LYS A 4 -7.29 -12.61 -14.14
CA LYS A 4 -6.93 -11.33 -14.79
C LYS A 4 -8.11 -10.40 -15.07
N ASN A 5 -9.34 -10.93 -15.09
CA ASN A 5 -10.56 -10.15 -15.29
C ASN A 5 -11.12 -9.55 -13.99
N GLU A 6 -10.53 -9.84 -12.83
CA GLU A 6 -10.97 -9.30 -11.53
C GLU A 6 -10.24 -8.03 -11.11
N TYR A 7 -9.25 -7.58 -11.89
CA TYR A 7 -8.51 -6.35 -11.63
C TYR A 7 -8.19 -5.61 -12.92
N ALA A 8 -7.99 -4.29 -12.82
CA ALA A 8 -7.53 -3.49 -13.95
C ALA A 8 -6.09 -3.85 -14.31
N GLY A 9 -5.77 -3.95 -15.61
CA GLY A 9 -4.45 -4.38 -16.08
C GLY A 9 -3.27 -3.54 -15.56
N TYR A 10 -3.51 -2.29 -15.16
CA TYR A 10 -2.53 -1.46 -14.45
C TYR A 10 -1.97 -2.15 -13.19
N PHE A 11 -2.77 -2.95 -12.48
CA PHE A 11 -2.37 -3.60 -11.22
C PHE A 11 -1.67 -4.94 -11.41
N GLU A 12 -1.59 -5.47 -12.64
CA GLU A 12 -0.97 -6.77 -12.95
C GLU A 12 0.45 -6.85 -12.37
N HIS A 13 1.27 -5.82 -12.59
CA HIS A 13 2.64 -5.79 -12.11
C HIS A 13 2.73 -5.98 -10.59
N TYR A 14 1.86 -5.32 -9.82
CA TYR A 14 1.87 -5.41 -8.37
C TYR A 14 1.35 -6.76 -7.87
N ILE A 15 0.34 -7.32 -8.53
CA ILE A 15 -0.21 -8.63 -8.18
C ILE A 15 0.82 -9.74 -8.43
N GLN A 16 1.67 -9.60 -9.45
CA GLN A 16 2.77 -10.54 -9.73
C GLN A 16 3.90 -10.51 -8.70
N LEU A 17 4.07 -9.43 -7.93
CA LEU A 17 5.08 -9.35 -6.86
C LEU A 17 4.67 -10.13 -5.61
N VAL A 18 3.40 -10.51 -5.50
CA VAL A 18 2.86 -11.31 -4.40
C VAL A 18 3.23 -12.78 -4.61
N SER A 19 3.67 -13.45 -3.54
CA SER A 19 4.17 -14.85 -3.54
C SER A 19 3.37 -15.77 -4.48
N ALA A 20 4.08 -16.61 -5.25
CA ALA A 20 3.47 -17.55 -6.21
C ALA A 20 2.64 -18.66 -5.55
N GLU A 21 2.66 -18.76 -4.22
CA GLU A 21 1.88 -19.73 -3.48
C GLU A 21 0.39 -19.41 -3.54
N PRO A 22 -0.49 -20.42 -3.71
CA PRO A 22 -1.93 -20.24 -3.80
C PRO A 22 -2.56 -19.96 -2.42
N LEU A 23 -2.10 -18.92 -1.73
CA LEU A 23 -2.69 -18.46 -0.49
C LEU A 23 -3.96 -17.65 -0.75
N SER A 24 -4.87 -17.66 0.23
CA SER A 24 -6.05 -16.79 0.19
C SER A 24 -5.64 -15.32 0.30
N ILE A 25 -6.45 -14.42 -0.25
CA ILE A 25 -6.23 -12.96 -0.15
C ILE A 25 -6.09 -12.54 1.33
N LYS A 26 -6.94 -13.09 2.21
CA LYS A 26 -6.89 -12.81 3.65
C LYS A 26 -5.54 -13.19 4.25
N THR A 27 -5.07 -14.41 3.99
CA THR A 27 -3.77 -14.89 4.50
C THR A 27 -2.62 -14.03 3.99
N GLN A 28 -2.69 -13.60 2.72
CA GLN A 28 -1.67 -12.74 2.13
C GLN A 28 -1.63 -11.34 2.76
N LEU A 29 -2.79 -10.75 3.06
CA LEU A 29 -2.90 -9.48 3.76
C LEU A 29 -2.35 -9.59 5.19
N GLU A 30 -2.70 -10.65 5.93
CA GLU A 30 -2.18 -10.91 7.27
C GLU A 30 -0.66 -11.08 7.26
N LYS A 31 -0.10 -11.77 6.26
CA LYS A 31 1.35 -11.92 6.09
C LYS A 31 2.01 -10.57 5.80
N SER A 32 1.49 -9.81 4.84
CA SER A 32 2.03 -8.49 4.48
C SER A 32 2.02 -7.52 5.68
N GLN A 33 0.96 -7.56 6.50
CA GLN A 33 0.87 -6.76 7.72
C GLN A 33 1.98 -7.13 8.72
N LYS A 34 2.21 -8.43 8.95
CA LYS A 34 3.26 -8.92 9.86
C LYS A 34 4.65 -8.56 9.36
N ASP A 35 4.90 -8.73 8.06
CA ASP A 35 6.18 -8.39 7.44
C ASP A 35 6.46 -6.87 7.56
N PHE A 36 5.43 -6.04 7.37
CA PHE A 36 5.53 -4.59 7.52
C PHE A 36 5.77 -4.16 8.98
N ASP A 37 5.03 -4.71 9.95
CA ASP A 37 5.24 -4.42 11.38
C ASP A 37 6.65 -4.84 11.83
N ALA A 38 7.11 -6.02 11.40
CA ALA A 38 8.47 -6.49 11.68
C ALA A 38 9.52 -5.55 11.08
N LEU A 39 9.33 -5.06 9.85
CA LEU A 39 10.23 -4.10 9.22
C LEU A 39 10.29 -2.80 10.02
N LEU A 40 9.15 -2.26 10.42
CA LEU A 40 9.08 -1.01 11.19
C LEU A 40 9.73 -1.12 12.57
N ARG A 41 9.51 -2.24 13.27
CA ARG A 41 10.11 -2.47 14.60
C ARG A 41 11.63 -2.62 14.58
N ASN A 42 12.16 -3.17 13.49
CA ASN A 42 13.60 -3.40 13.33
C ASN A 42 14.30 -2.25 12.60
N LEU A 43 13.59 -1.17 12.26
CA LEU A 43 14.17 -0.05 11.55
C LEU A 43 15.10 0.76 12.48
N PRO A 44 16.40 0.92 12.15
CA PRO A 44 17.31 1.71 12.97
C PRO A 44 16.91 3.20 12.99
N ALA A 45 17.00 3.83 14.17
CA ALA A 45 16.63 5.24 14.36
C ALA A 45 17.38 6.20 13.43
N GLU A 46 18.63 5.88 13.09
CA GLU A 46 19.49 6.63 12.17
C GLU A 46 18.89 6.71 10.75
N LYS A 47 18.13 5.69 10.33
CA LYS A 47 17.51 5.63 9.01
C LYS A 47 16.17 6.35 8.92
N HIS A 48 15.62 6.82 10.04
CA HIS A 48 14.31 7.47 10.05
C HIS A 48 14.25 8.73 9.17
N GLY A 49 15.33 9.52 9.18
CA GLY A 49 15.49 10.73 8.36
C GLY A 49 16.16 10.48 7.01
N PHE A 50 16.46 9.22 6.67
CA PHE A 50 17.16 8.90 5.43
C PHE A 50 16.26 9.19 4.22
N SER A 51 16.81 9.91 3.25
CA SER A 51 16.25 10.07 1.91
C SER A 51 17.34 9.72 0.90
N TYR A 52 16.98 8.99 -0.15
CA TYR A 52 17.95 8.46 -1.12
C TYR A 52 18.39 9.48 -2.18
N ALA A 53 17.68 10.61 -2.30
CA ALA A 53 18.03 11.71 -3.18
C ALA A 53 17.37 13.02 -2.72
N GLU A 54 17.94 14.14 -3.14
CA GLU A 54 17.37 15.46 -2.85
C GLU A 54 15.93 15.57 -3.39
N GLY A 55 15.05 16.16 -2.59
CA GLY A 55 13.63 16.32 -2.92
C GLY A 55 12.80 15.03 -2.83
N LYS A 56 13.39 13.86 -2.51
CA LYS A 56 12.65 12.62 -2.24
C LYS A 56 12.26 12.52 -0.78
N TRP A 57 11.21 11.76 -0.52
CA TRP A 57 10.71 11.51 0.82
C TRP A 57 11.75 10.85 1.71
N THR A 58 11.80 11.33 2.94
CA THR A 58 12.40 10.60 4.05
C THR A 58 11.62 9.32 4.32
N LEU A 59 12.27 8.35 4.96
CA LEU A 59 11.60 7.11 5.33
C LEU A 59 10.37 7.33 6.22
N LYS A 60 10.40 8.32 7.12
CA LYS A 60 9.23 8.74 7.91
C LYS A 60 8.06 9.23 7.06
N GLU A 61 8.31 10.08 6.08
CA GLU A 61 7.27 10.59 5.18
C GLU A 61 6.67 9.48 4.32
N LEU A 62 7.50 8.55 3.86
CA LEU A 62 7.04 7.37 3.12
C LEU A 62 6.12 6.50 3.99
N ILE A 63 6.50 6.24 5.24
CA ILE A 63 5.68 5.44 6.18
C ILE A 63 4.35 6.15 6.45
N GLN A 64 4.35 7.46 6.66
CA GLN A 64 3.12 8.25 6.84
C GLN A 64 2.21 8.12 5.61
N HIS A 65 2.78 8.22 4.41
CA HIS A 65 2.02 8.07 3.16
C HIS A 65 1.36 6.67 3.02
N VAL A 66 2.07 5.61 3.42
CA VAL A 66 1.49 4.25 3.44
C VAL A 66 0.32 4.17 4.43
N ILE A 67 0.48 4.73 5.63
CA ILE A 67 -0.58 4.77 6.65
C ILE A 67 -1.82 5.52 6.12
N ASP A 68 -1.63 6.68 5.50
CA ASP A 68 -2.73 7.47 4.96
C ASP A 68 -3.47 6.73 3.84
N THR A 69 -2.71 6.03 2.99
CA THR A 69 -3.25 5.23 1.89
C THR A 69 -4.08 4.05 2.40
N GLU A 70 -3.59 3.32 3.42
CA GLU A 70 -4.32 2.22 4.06
C GLU A 70 -5.64 2.70 4.68
N ARG A 71 -5.64 3.87 5.33
CA ARG A 71 -6.88 4.45 5.89
C ARG A 71 -7.91 4.75 4.81
N VAL A 72 -7.47 5.26 3.66
CA VAL A 72 -8.36 5.52 2.52
C VAL A 72 -8.90 4.20 1.95
N PHE A 73 -8.09 3.15 1.81
CA PHE A 73 -8.58 1.86 1.34
C PHE A 73 -9.55 1.21 2.31
N ALA A 74 -9.28 1.26 3.62
CA ALA A 74 -10.20 0.76 4.64
C ALA A 74 -11.54 1.49 4.61
N TYR A 75 -11.52 2.82 4.47
CA TYR A 75 -12.74 3.61 4.32
C TYR A 75 -13.53 3.22 3.06
N ARG A 76 -12.87 3.09 1.91
CA ARG A 76 -13.53 2.68 0.65
C ARG A 76 -14.11 1.27 0.75
N ALA A 77 -13.37 0.34 1.35
CA ALA A 77 -13.86 -1.03 1.60
C ALA A 77 -15.13 -1.02 2.46
N LEU A 78 -15.19 -0.17 3.48
CA LEU A 78 -16.38 0.00 4.30
C LEU A 78 -17.57 0.59 3.51
N CYS A 79 -17.33 1.59 2.67
CA CYS A 79 -18.37 2.14 1.79
C CYS A 79 -18.95 1.07 0.87
N PHE A 80 -18.09 0.26 0.22
CA PHE A 80 -18.53 -0.84 -0.63
C PHE A 80 -19.30 -1.92 0.15
N ALA A 81 -18.85 -2.29 1.34
CA ALA A 81 -19.53 -3.27 2.19
C ALA A 81 -20.94 -2.81 2.61
N ARG A 82 -21.16 -1.49 2.69
CA ARG A 82 -22.47 -0.89 3.03
C ARG A 82 -23.31 -0.54 1.81
N ASN A 83 -22.80 -0.81 0.59
CA ASN A 83 -23.41 -0.34 -0.66
C ASN A 83 -23.67 1.19 -0.67
N ASP A 84 -22.80 1.93 0.01
CA ASP A 84 -22.86 3.39 0.11
C ASP A 84 -22.56 4.02 -1.27
N GLN A 85 -23.46 4.90 -1.73
CA GLN A 85 -23.38 5.57 -3.03
C GLN A 85 -22.57 6.88 -2.98
N THR A 86 -21.96 7.20 -1.83
CA THR A 86 -21.12 8.37 -1.67
C THR A 86 -19.99 8.36 -2.71
N ALA A 87 -19.88 9.45 -3.48
CA ALA A 87 -18.84 9.60 -4.48
C ALA A 87 -17.46 9.57 -3.79
N LEU A 88 -16.64 8.57 -4.13
CA LEU A 88 -15.32 8.40 -3.55
C LEU A 88 -14.31 9.29 -4.29
N PRO A 89 -13.82 10.38 -3.67
CA PRO A 89 -12.89 11.28 -4.33
C PRO A 89 -11.58 10.57 -4.66
N TRP A 90 -10.95 11.00 -5.75
CA TRP A 90 -9.61 10.52 -6.10
C TRP A 90 -8.62 10.89 -5.00
N PHE A 91 -7.75 9.95 -4.63
CA PHE A 91 -6.75 10.19 -3.62
C PHE A 91 -5.59 10.98 -4.25
N ARG A 92 -5.48 12.27 -3.91
CA ARG A 92 -4.42 13.14 -4.40
C ARG A 92 -3.32 13.28 -3.35
N SER A 93 -2.50 12.25 -3.19
CA SER A 93 -1.21 12.35 -2.51
C SER A 93 -0.12 12.61 -3.54
N ARG A 94 0.73 13.62 -3.34
CA ARG A 94 1.89 13.86 -4.23
C ARG A 94 2.91 12.73 -4.04
N CYS A 95 2.84 11.66 -4.84
CA CYS A 95 3.76 10.53 -4.73
C CYS A 95 5.10 10.84 -5.39
N VAL A 96 6.09 11.23 -4.59
CA VAL A 96 7.39 11.70 -5.11
C VAL A 96 8.30 10.53 -5.53
N CYS A 97 7.94 9.28 -5.19
CA CYS A 97 8.64 8.07 -5.64
C CYS A 97 8.55 7.85 -7.17
N SER A 98 7.53 8.40 -7.83
CA SER A 98 7.25 8.21 -9.26
C SER A 98 7.72 9.37 -10.15
N GLU A 99 8.09 10.52 -9.58
CA GLU A 99 8.62 11.66 -10.35
C GLU A 99 10.06 11.32 -10.79
N ARG A 100 10.20 10.76 -11.99
CA ARG A 100 11.42 10.74 -12.81
C ARG A 100 11.17 11.54 -14.07
#